data_AF-A0A2E0GPF6-F1
#
_entry.id   AF-A0A2E0GPF6-F1
#
_cell.length_a   1.000
_cell.length_b   1.000
_cell.length_c   1.000
_cell.angle_alpha   90.00
_cell.angle_beta   90.00
_cell.angle_gamma   90.00
#
_symmetry.space_group_name_H-M   'P 1'
#
loop_
_entity.id
_entity.type
_entity.pdbx_description
1 polymer ?
#
loop_
_entity_poly.entity_id
_entity_poly.type
_entity_poly.pdbx_seq_one_letter_code
_entity_poly.pdbx_strand_id
1 'polypeptide(L)'
;LSEQENKIHQLKDNIFSKILENEFILSIKNKVYFPAGDNFFDLPSYLNFLTFNKNKIYTSLDMMFDNYPVINNTISTILELKRRSSSFEECVAVDGFYEINYDKNQSLEIIRIKMDKDMNVYPIVSLNNRKISILFKMLSSQDLISKKISNDVGFSYSCIFKI
;
A
#
# COMPACT_ATOMS: atom_id res chain seq x y z
N LEU A 1 -4.54 13.90 17.23
CA LEU A 1 -5.81 13.41 16.63
C LEU A 1 -6.72 14.59 16.31
N SER A 2 -7.18 15.33 17.31
CA SER A 2 -8.02 16.53 17.13
C SER A 2 -7.52 17.53 16.08
N GLU A 3 -6.21 17.82 16.04
CA GLU A 3 -5.64 18.74 15.04
C GLU A 3 -5.73 18.21 13.60
N GLN A 4 -5.46 16.90 13.40
CA GLN A 4 -5.53 16.27 12.07
C GLN A 4 -6.98 16.07 11.63
N GLU A 5 -7.87 15.73 12.56
CA GLU A 5 -9.32 15.66 12.34
C GLU A 5 -9.87 17.02 11.89
N ASN A 6 -9.52 18.10 12.60
CA ASN A 6 -9.90 19.45 12.22
C ASN A 6 -9.38 19.82 10.83
N LYS A 7 -8.13 19.48 10.49
CA LYS A 7 -7.56 19.72 9.15
C LYS A 7 -8.31 18.96 8.06
N ILE A 8 -8.71 17.70 8.30
CA ILE A 8 -9.53 16.93 7.35
C ILE A 8 -10.93 17.54 7.20
N HIS A 9 -11.59 17.89 8.30
CA HIS A 9 -12.94 18.49 8.24
C HIS A 9 -12.96 19.85 7.55
N GLN A 10 -11.82 20.55 7.49
CA GLN A 10 -11.65 21.80 6.74
C GLN A 10 -11.38 21.57 5.24
N LEU A 11 -11.07 20.34 4.81
CA LEU A 11 -10.97 20.04 3.39
C LEU A 11 -12.37 20.11 2.76
N LYS A 12 -12.50 20.89 1.69
CA LYS A 12 -13.78 21.04 0.97
C LYS A 12 -14.24 19.71 0.36
N ASP A 13 -15.55 19.61 0.08
CA ASP A 13 -16.21 18.39 -0.41
C ASP A 13 -15.62 17.77 -1.70
N ASN A 14 -14.74 18.49 -2.42
CA ASN A 14 -14.02 17.96 -3.57
C ASN A 14 -12.50 18.20 -3.48
N ILE A 15 -11.85 17.46 -2.58
CA ILE A 15 -10.42 17.56 -2.25
C ILE A 15 -9.51 17.35 -3.48
N PHE A 16 -10.01 16.61 -4.47
CA PHE A 16 -9.26 16.24 -5.67
C PHE A 16 -9.72 16.96 -6.94
N SER A 17 -10.70 17.88 -6.89
CA SER A 17 -11.20 18.58 -8.10
C SER A 17 -10.08 19.21 -8.90
N LYS A 18 -9.15 19.90 -8.22
CA LYS A 18 -8.00 20.57 -8.83
C LYS A 18 -7.11 19.64 -9.65
N ILE A 19 -7.06 18.35 -9.31
CA ILE A 19 -6.29 17.33 -10.03
C ILE A 19 -7.18 16.66 -11.09
N LEU A 20 -8.41 16.29 -10.72
CA LEU A 20 -9.34 15.56 -11.58
C LEU A 20 -9.86 16.39 -12.76
N GLU A 21 -9.95 17.71 -12.60
CA GLU A 21 -10.41 18.66 -13.61
C GLU A 21 -9.24 19.31 -14.38
N ASN A 22 -7.99 19.01 -14.01
CA ASN A 22 -6.82 19.57 -14.67
C ASN A 22 -6.63 18.94 -16.06
N GLU A 23 -6.78 19.76 -17.12
CA GLU A 23 -6.67 19.30 -18.52
C GLU A 23 -5.32 18.65 -18.83
N PHE A 24 -4.23 19.15 -18.27
CA PHE A 24 -2.90 18.56 -18.45
C PHE A 24 -2.83 17.15 -17.84
N ILE A 25 -3.30 16.96 -16.62
CA ILE A 25 -3.37 15.64 -15.98
C ILE A 25 -4.32 14.70 -16.71
N LEU A 26 -5.49 15.19 -17.14
CA LEU A 26 -6.44 14.41 -17.94
C LEU A 26 -5.82 13.94 -19.25
N SER A 27 -5.04 14.81 -19.93
CA SER A 27 -4.35 14.45 -21.17
C SER A 27 -3.38 13.28 -20.98
N ILE A 28 -2.60 13.29 -19.88
CA ILE A 28 -1.69 12.18 -19.53
C ILE A 28 -2.49 10.93 -19.17
N LYS A 29 -3.49 11.06 -18.28
CA LYS A 29 -4.31 9.93 -17.80
C LYS A 29 -4.95 9.15 -18.95
N ASN A 30 -5.44 9.85 -19.97
CA ASN A 30 -6.05 9.24 -21.15
C ASN A 30 -5.07 8.38 -21.96
N LYS A 31 -3.76 8.61 -21.82
CA LYS A 31 -2.71 7.90 -22.55
C LYS A 31 -2.03 6.78 -21.74
N VAL A 32 -2.18 6.73 -20.41
CA VAL A 32 -1.56 5.71 -19.53
C VAL A 32 -1.92 4.27 -19.92
N TYR A 33 -3.09 4.05 -20.52
CA TYR A 33 -3.56 2.73 -20.94
C TYR A 33 -3.09 2.32 -22.34
N PHE A 34 -2.43 3.20 -23.08
CA PHE A 34 -1.91 2.90 -24.40
C PHE A 34 -0.46 2.42 -24.30
N PRO A 35 -0.10 1.31 -24.95
CA PRO A 35 1.30 0.94 -25.12
C PRO A 35 2.08 2.11 -25.75
N ALA A 36 3.19 2.51 -25.13
CA ALA A 36 3.97 3.69 -25.52
C ALA A 36 3.16 5.00 -25.57
N GLY A 37 2.09 5.14 -24.78
CA GLY A 37 1.25 6.34 -24.73
C GLY A 37 1.93 7.57 -24.11
N ASP A 38 3.08 7.38 -23.46
CA ASP A 38 3.95 8.44 -22.94
C ASP A 38 4.84 9.08 -24.01
N ASN A 39 4.68 8.70 -25.27
CA ASN A 39 5.40 9.31 -26.37
C ASN A 39 5.11 10.83 -26.50
N PHE A 40 6.11 11.58 -26.96
CA PHE A 40 6.01 13.04 -27.02
C PHE A 40 5.20 13.59 -28.20
N PHE A 41 4.92 12.78 -29.22
CA PHE A 41 4.09 13.22 -30.35
C PHE A 41 2.60 13.24 -29.99
N ASP A 42 2.16 12.32 -29.13
CA ASP A 42 0.81 12.26 -28.58
C ASP A 42 0.62 13.15 -27.36
N LEU A 43 1.71 13.44 -26.62
CA LEU A 43 1.71 14.30 -25.43
C LEU A 43 2.71 15.47 -25.56
N PRO A 44 2.52 16.40 -26.52
CA PRO A 44 3.42 17.53 -26.70
C PRO A 44 3.41 18.48 -25.48
N SER A 45 2.28 18.58 -24.77
CA SER A 45 2.15 19.32 -23.52
C SER A 45 3.04 18.74 -22.40
N TYR A 46 3.18 17.42 -22.35
CA TYR A 46 4.06 16.73 -21.41
C TYR A 46 5.53 17.00 -21.73
N LEU A 47 5.92 16.91 -23.00
CA LEU A 47 7.27 17.29 -23.42
C LEU A 47 7.58 18.74 -23.01
N ASN A 48 6.67 19.68 -23.30
CA ASN A 48 6.85 21.08 -22.91
C ASN A 48 6.99 21.25 -21.39
N PHE A 49 6.17 20.55 -20.59
CA PHE A 49 6.29 20.56 -19.13
C PHE A 49 7.66 20.08 -18.65
N LEU A 50 8.22 19.03 -19.25
CA LEU A 50 9.55 18.52 -18.92
C LEU A 50 10.70 19.49 -19.27
N THR A 51 10.46 20.46 -20.15
CA THR A 51 11.46 21.52 -20.45
C THR A 51 11.52 22.60 -19.37
N PHE A 52 10.58 22.63 -18.42
CA PHE A 52 10.61 23.60 -17.33
C PHE A 52 11.79 23.34 -16.40
N ASN A 53 12.32 24.39 -15.79
CA ASN A 53 13.31 24.20 -14.73
C ASN A 53 12.69 23.43 -13.54
N LYS A 54 13.50 22.68 -12.81
CA LYS A 54 13.05 21.82 -11.70
C LYS A 54 12.21 22.57 -10.67
N ASN A 55 12.60 23.79 -10.32
CA ASN A 55 11.88 24.59 -9.32
C ASN A 55 10.45 24.87 -9.77
N LYS A 56 10.26 25.26 -11.03
CA LYS A 56 8.93 25.51 -11.60
C LYS A 56 8.08 24.23 -11.61
N ILE A 57 8.67 23.08 -11.95
CA ILE A 57 8.00 21.78 -11.89
C ILE A 57 7.52 21.50 -10.46
N TYR A 58 8.41 21.59 -9.46
CA TYR A 58 8.05 21.34 -8.07
C TYR A 58 6.96 22.28 -7.57
N THR A 59 7.10 23.59 -7.80
CA THR A 59 6.07 24.57 -7.39
C THR A 59 4.72 24.27 -8.03
N SER A 60 4.67 23.93 -9.32
CA SER A 60 3.42 23.55 -9.99
C SER A 60 2.80 22.29 -9.38
N LEU A 61 3.60 21.29 -9.06
CA LEU A 61 3.12 20.06 -8.40
C LEU A 61 2.64 20.34 -6.97
N ASP A 62 3.41 21.06 -6.17
CA ASP A 62 3.04 21.40 -4.79
C ASP A 62 1.73 22.19 -4.73
N MET A 63 1.54 23.13 -5.66
CA MET A 63 0.27 23.84 -5.78
C MET A 63 -0.86 22.88 -6.17
N MET A 64 -0.64 21.99 -7.13
CA MET A 64 -1.68 21.06 -7.60
C MET A 64 -2.07 20.00 -6.56
N PHE A 65 -1.12 19.59 -5.70
CA PHE A 65 -1.29 18.59 -4.65
C PHE A 65 -1.35 19.22 -3.24
N ASP A 66 -1.78 20.47 -3.12
CA ASP A 66 -1.81 21.24 -1.86
C ASP A 66 -2.55 20.53 -0.69
N ASN A 67 -3.59 19.75 -0.99
CA ASN A 67 -4.32 18.96 0.01
C ASN A 67 -3.66 17.61 0.37
N TYR A 68 -2.74 17.11 -0.44
CA TYR A 68 -2.13 15.79 -0.26
C TYR A 68 -1.40 15.62 1.09
N PRO A 69 -0.63 16.61 1.60
CA PRO A 69 0.01 16.48 2.91
C PRO A 69 -0.98 16.23 4.04
N VAL A 70 -2.15 16.90 4.04
CA VAL A 70 -3.18 16.70 5.07
C VAL A 70 -3.73 15.27 5.02
N ILE A 71 -4.07 14.80 3.82
CA ILE A 71 -4.57 13.42 3.61
C ILE A 71 -3.53 12.39 4.05
N ASN A 72 -2.29 12.54 3.57
CA ASN A 72 -1.19 11.62 3.85
C ASN A 72 -0.88 11.56 5.35
N ASN A 73 -0.80 12.70 6.03
CA ASN A 73 -0.52 12.76 7.46
C ASN A 73 -1.63 12.09 8.29
N THR A 74 -2.89 12.31 7.92
CA THR A 74 -4.00 11.68 8.65
C THR A 74 -4.04 10.17 8.43
N ILE A 75 -3.91 9.70 7.19
CA ILE A 75 -3.83 8.25 6.90
C ILE A 75 -2.65 7.63 7.65
N SER A 76 -1.48 8.27 7.61
CA SER A 76 -0.29 7.79 8.32
C SER A 76 -0.52 7.70 9.83
N THR A 77 -1.15 8.71 10.42
CA THR A 77 -1.48 8.75 11.86
C THR A 77 -2.44 7.62 12.23
N ILE A 78 -3.52 7.43 11.45
CA ILE A 78 -4.50 6.36 11.70
C ILE A 78 -3.83 4.99 11.61
N LEU A 79 -3.03 4.76 10.56
CA LEU A 79 -2.31 3.50 10.38
C LEU A 79 -1.26 3.27 11.48
N GLU A 80 -0.58 4.31 11.95
CA GLU A 80 0.36 4.20 13.07
C GLU A 80 -0.37 3.77 14.36
N LEU A 81 -1.47 4.44 14.70
CA LEU A 81 -2.25 4.13 15.90
C LEU A 81 -2.79 2.69 15.85
N LYS A 82 -3.37 2.29 14.72
CA LYS A 82 -3.83 0.90 14.51
C LYS A 82 -2.69 -0.11 14.61
N ARG A 83 -1.50 0.21 14.10
CA ARG A 83 -0.33 -0.67 14.21
C ARG A 83 0.28 -0.74 15.61
N ARG A 84 0.02 0.26 16.46
CA ARG A 84 0.48 0.29 17.86
C ARG A 84 -0.50 -0.38 18.81
N SER A 85 -1.76 -0.57 18.41
CA SER A 85 -2.78 -1.23 19.24
C SER A 85 -2.70 -2.75 19.24
N SER A 86 -1.77 -3.36 18.50
CA SER A 86 -1.57 -4.80 18.46
C SER A 86 -0.10 -5.17 18.65
N SER A 87 0.15 -6.28 19.35
CA SER A 87 1.48 -6.86 19.53
C SER A 87 1.76 -7.94 18.50
N PHE A 88 3.04 -8.20 18.24
CA PHE A 88 3.47 -9.36 17.47
C PHE A 88 3.53 -10.59 18.36
N GLU A 89 3.05 -11.71 17.86
CA GLU A 89 3.15 -13.04 18.46
C GLU A 89 4.18 -13.85 17.68
N GLU A 90 5.17 -14.43 18.36
CA GLU A 90 6.16 -15.31 17.75
C GLU A 90 5.59 -16.72 17.53
N CYS A 91 5.80 -17.27 16.35
CA CYS A 91 5.19 -18.53 15.91
C CYS A 91 6.14 -19.31 15.01
N VAL A 92 5.86 -20.60 14.87
CA VAL A 92 6.56 -21.49 13.94
C VAL A 92 5.53 -22.12 13.01
N ALA A 93 5.69 -21.89 11.71
CA ALA A 93 4.90 -22.54 10.67
C ALA A 93 5.48 -23.92 10.37
N VAL A 94 4.78 -24.97 10.80
CA VAL A 94 5.20 -26.36 10.58
C VAL A 94 4.98 -26.74 9.13
N ASP A 95 5.99 -27.34 8.49
CA ASP A 95 5.96 -27.68 7.06
C ASP A 95 5.54 -26.50 6.17
N GLY A 96 6.03 -25.30 6.51
CA GLY A 96 5.73 -24.06 5.80
C GLY A 96 4.27 -23.60 5.88
N PHE A 97 3.48 -24.07 6.84
CA PHE A 97 2.07 -23.71 6.97
C PHE A 97 1.69 -23.32 8.40
N TYR A 98 0.84 -22.31 8.54
CA TYR A 98 0.30 -21.86 9.82
C TYR A 98 -1.15 -21.41 9.68
N GLU A 99 -1.98 -21.65 10.70
CA GLU A 99 -3.35 -21.17 10.76
C GLU A 99 -3.59 -20.34 12.02
N ILE A 100 -4.28 -19.22 11.86
CA ILE A 100 -4.74 -18.37 12.95
C ILE A 100 -6.26 -18.47 12.97
N ASN A 101 -6.82 -18.94 14.09
CA ASN A 101 -8.24 -18.85 14.35
C ASN A 101 -8.56 -17.47 14.94
N TYR A 102 -9.63 -16.84 14.48
CA TYR A 102 -10.11 -15.58 15.06
C TYR A 102 -11.64 -15.63 15.23
N ASP A 103 -12.18 -14.80 16.14
CA ASP A 103 -13.62 -14.77 16.37
C ASP A 103 -14.33 -14.18 15.14
N LYS A 104 -15.35 -14.88 14.63
CA LYS A 104 -16.20 -14.41 13.52
C LYS A 104 -16.87 -13.06 13.82
N ASN A 105 -17.02 -12.70 15.09
CA ASN A 105 -17.59 -11.43 15.50
C ASN A 105 -16.56 -10.28 15.42
N GLN A 106 -15.27 -10.60 15.32
CA GLN A 106 -14.21 -9.62 15.14
C GLN A 106 -13.99 -9.35 13.65
N SER A 107 -13.91 -8.07 13.28
CA SER A 107 -13.62 -7.65 11.91
C SER A 107 -12.12 -7.42 11.78
N LEU A 108 -11.41 -8.36 11.14
CA LEU A 108 -9.99 -8.22 10.83
C LEU A 108 -9.80 -7.09 9.79
N GLU A 109 -8.99 -6.08 10.13
CA GLU A 109 -8.67 -4.98 9.22
C GLU A 109 -7.27 -5.12 8.61
N ILE A 110 -6.28 -5.52 9.40
CA ILE A 110 -4.89 -5.66 8.96
C ILE A 110 -4.28 -6.91 9.60
N ILE A 111 -3.60 -7.72 8.79
CA ILE A 111 -2.62 -8.69 9.27
C ILE A 111 -1.21 -8.17 8.95
N ARG A 112 -0.31 -8.29 9.92
CA ARG A 112 1.11 -7.98 9.77
C ARG A 112 1.90 -9.25 9.96
N ILE A 113 2.82 -9.53 9.06
CA ILE A 113 3.75 -10.67 9.15
C ILE A 113 5.16 -10.09 9.19
N LYS A 114 5.95 -10.55 10.16
CA LYS A 114 7.35 -10.19 10.33
C LYS A 114 8.18 -11.47 10.28
N MET A 115 9.19 -11.45 9.44
CA MET A 115 10.10 -12.57 9.19
C MET A 115 11.50 -12.05 8.92
N ASP A 116 12.49 -12.93 9.00
CA ASP A 116 13.85 -12.58 8.64
C ASP A 116 13.95 -12.34 7.13
N LYS A 117 14.64 -11.26 6.75
CA LYS A 117 14.86 -10.88 5.34
C LYS A 117 15.77 -11.86 4.61
N ASP A 118 16.61 -12.59 5.35
CA ASP A 118 17.62 -13.48 4.79
C ASP A 118 17.06 -14.90 4.58
N MET A 119 15.85 -15.19 5.09
CA MET A 119 15.08 -16.36 4.69
C MET A 119 14.51 -16.10 3.28
N ASN A 120 15.01 -16.80 2.26
CA ASN A 120 14.51 -16.73 0.87
C ASN A 120 13.09 -17.33 0.73
N VAL A 121 12.15 -16.87 1.55
CA VAL A 121 10.78 -17.35 1.67
C VAL A 121 9.83 -16.16 1.78
N TYR A 122 8.62 -16.32 1.28
CA TYR A 122 7.57 -15.31 1.35
C TYR A 122 6.23 -15.94 1.74
N PRO A 123 5.38 -15.22 2.50
CA PRO A 123 4.08 -15.72 2.90
C PRO A 123 3.04 -15.50 1.78
N ILE A 124 2.17 -16.48 1.59
CA ILE A 124 0.91 -16.35 0.89
C ILE A 124 -0.19 -16.45 1.93
N VAL A 125 -0.96 -15.38 2.08
CA VAL A 125 -2.02 -15.28 3.08
C VAL A 125 -3.37 -15.46 2.39
N SER A 126 -4.18 -16.36 2.90
CA SER A 126 -5.59 -16.48 2.54
C SER A 126 -6.47 -16.32 3.78
N LEU A 127 -7.68 -15.81 3.57
CA LEU A 127 -8.66 -15.57 4.61
C LEU A 127 -9.95 -16.30 4.25
N ASN A 128 -10.54 -16.97 5.23
CA ASN A 128 -11.93 -17.41 5.19
C ASN A 128 -12.67 -16.89 6.44
N ASN A 129 -13.97 -17.14 6.54
CA ASN A 129 -14.83 -16.57 7.61
C ASN A 129 -14.43 -16.91 9.06
N ARG A 130 -13.47 -17.82 9.29
CA ARG A 130 -13.06 -18.25 10.64
C ARG A 130 -11.55 -18.32 10.84
N LYS A 131 -10.77 -18.25 9.77
CA LYS A 131 -9.35 -18.56 9.79
C LYS A 131 -8.56 -17.72 8.82
N ILE A 132 -7.34 -17.40 9.23
CA ILE A 132 -6.28 -16.91 8.37
C ILE A 132 -5.31 -18.07 8.15
N SER A 133 -5.06 -18.42 6.89
CA SER A 133 -4.09 -19.45 6.53
C SER A 133 -2.85 -18.77 5.92
N ILE A 134 -1.67 -19.14 6.41
CA ILE A 134 -0.39 -18.61 5.96
C ILE A 134 0.41 -19.77 5.38
N LEU A 135 0.65 -19.74 4.07
CA LEU A 135 1.48 -20.71 3.37
C LEU A 135 2.78 -20.04 2.94
N PHE A 136 3.90 -20.51 3.46
CA PHE A 136 5.21 -20.04 3.08
C PHE A 136 5.70 -20.76 1.83
N LYS A 137 6.26 -19.98 0.90
CA LYS A 137 6.84 -20.48 -0.34
C LYS A 137 8.20 -19.83 -0.58
N MET A 138 9.01 -20.46 -1.42
CA MET A 138 10.24 -19.87 -1.94
C MET A 138 10.18 -19.81 -3.47
N LEU A 139 10.87 -18.83 -4.04
CA LEU A 139 11.12 -18.80 -5.47
C LEU A 139 12.40 -19.59 -5.76
N SER A 140 12.27 -20.68 -6.52
CA SER A 140 13.41 -21.51 -6.90
C SER A 140 14.29 -20.76 -7.90
N SER A 141 15.59 -20.66 -7.60
CA SER A 141 16.55 -19.87 -8.40
C SER A 141 16.83 -20.46 -9.78
N GLN A 142 16.62 -21.77 -9.96
CA GLN A 142 16.94 -22.48 -11.20
C GLN A 142 15.87 -22.28 -12.28
N ASP A 143 14.60 -22.32 -11.89
CA ASP A 143 13.44 -22.37 -12.78
C ASP A 143 12.48 -21.18 -12.59
N LEU A 144 12.73 -20.32 -11.59
CA LEU A 144 11.86 -19.22 -11.19
C LEU A 144 10.42 -19.68 -10.87
N ILE A 145 10.29 -20.90 -10.35
CA ILE A 145 9.01 -21.48 -9.98
C ILE A 145 8.79 -21.34 -8.47
N SER A 146 7.58 -20.93 -8.10
CA SER A 146 7.11 -20.90 -6.71
C SER A 146 6.96 -22.31 -6.15
N LYS A 147 7.73 -22.66 -5.12
CA LYS A 147 7.69 -23.98 -4.47
C LYS A 147 7.26 -23.84 -3.02
N LYS A 148 6.43 -24.79 -2.56
CA LYS A 148 6.15 -24.94 -1.12
C LYS A 148 7.44 -25.35 -0.42
N ILE A 149 7.66 -24.81 0.77
CA ILE A 149 8.74 -25.25 1.66
C ILE A 149 8.22 -26.33 2.60
N SER A 150 9.08 -27.29 2.94
CA SER A 150 8.80 -28.39 3.88
C SER A 150 9.57 -28.24 5.18
N ASN A 151 10.11 -27.04 5.43
CA ASN A 151 10.86 -26.72 6.63
C ASN A 151 9.99 -25.84 7.53
N ASP A 152 10.25 -25.95 8.82
CA ASP A 152 9.66 -25.06 9.80
C ASP A 152 10.17 -23.63 9.58
N VAL A 153 9.25 -22.66 9.61
CA VAL A 153 9.58 -21.24 9.47
C VAL A 153 9.22 -20.50 10.74
N GLY A 154 10.23 -19.95 11.40
CA GLY A 154 10.04 -18.98 12.47
C GLY A 154 9.59 -17.64 11.90
N PHE A 155 8.49 -17.11 12.42
CA PHE A 155 7.97 -15.79 12.05
C PHE A 155 7.22 -15.19 13.24
N SER A 156 6.76 -13.95 13.08
CA SER A 156 5.79 -13.37 14.00
C SER A 156 4.66 -12.72 13.23
N TYR A 157 3.46 -12.73 13.78
CA TYR A 157 2.32 -12.05 13.19
C TYR A 157 1.61 -11.14 14.18
N SER A 158 0.83 -10.20 13.67
CA SER A 158 -0.04 -9.34 14.46
C SER A 158 -1.35 -9.12 13.71
N CYS A 159 -2.48 -9.42 14.37
CA CYS A 159 -3.81 -9.17 13.84
C CYS A 159 -4.37 -7.88 14.45
N ILE A 160 -4.80 -6.96 13.59
CA ILE A 160 -5.46 -5.71 13.98
C ILE A 160 -6.93 -5.86 13.61
N PHE A 161 -7.77 -5.88 14.64
CA PHE A 161 -9.22 -5.93 14.50
C PHE A 161 -9.80 -4.53 14.64
N LYS A 162 -10.95 -4.31 14.01
CA LYS A 162 -11.74 -3.10 14.18
C LYS A 162 -12.16 -2.97 15.65
N ILE A 163 -11.90 -1.79 16.22
CA ILE A 163 -12.35 -1.38 17.56
C ILE A 163 -13.86 -1.14 17.52
#